data_AF-A0A812TTQ5-F1
#
_entry.id   AF-A0A812TTQ5-F1
#
_cell.length_a   1.000
_cell.length_b   1.000
_cell.length_c   1.000
_cell.angle_alpha   90.00
_cell.angle_beta   90.00
_cell.angle_gamma   90.00
#
_symmetry.space_group_name_H-M   'P 1'
#
loop_
_entity.id
_entity.type
_entity.pdbx_description
1 polymer ?
#
loop_
_entity_poly.entity_id
_entity_poly.type
_entity_poly.pdbx_seq_one_letter_code
_entity_poly.pdbx_strand_id
1 'polypeptide(L)'
;MAVMAALGPFCAASLLVLASGEPALYKNGASFVLDTPPAPLGMTVAALQGLMNQKLGRPAVFLRKMPSDAGWLKTAVALEESLKQAEFREVQWPELLEAAIAAGAVKGRVLVNASEPWSFASAVSLAALHRAIPIDTHHTNHSLEHLPVLADVRGRWSSQVEATKDTVQGVLPNMTKSRIVIQTPELIAEGFLVDLAVKDTMFVMWMDHLCTAGTEDNLLFRQVTESLSSIDTELSIMGYFAGSEVVADCTSSHSEISLVSDMSPNLAFFSLLPPVVSLKQSALQPVPKYDPSKIYVALLSSDGDNMQLDYNSLRPRMEERLALCAKSVVEASKASQASCPPVGWTISNRLMEFAPTVLRWLYAAAQRTGGRDSFLMGPSGYGFLHPSSNTKEALLTNLTVQAAEKLDMCAYVHWDAYNQETAMEQAVAKYAHTAIRGVFSPVQPAVPPVVANDVVTFTETLRWFTKSRPIDVANHVNGLKPGSTVFLYKIHDISFADVEAMAAALRGNVVLLGHRELISMTRVRYGLDPDASTLVV
;
A
#
# COMPACT_ATOMS: atom_id res chain seq x y z
N MET A 1 -48.30 -85.19 -24.80
CA MET A 1 -49.43 -84.28 -25.10
C MET A 1 -49.37 -83.18 -24.05
N ALA A 2 -49.02 -81.92 -24.36
CA ALA A 2 -49.71 -80.93 -25.22
C ALA A 2 -50.92 -80.30 -24.48
N VAL A 3 -51.21 -78.98 -24.47
CA VAL A 3 -50.60 -77.72 -25.03
C VAL A 3 -51.33 -76.50 -24.35
N MET A 4 -51.00 -75.18 -24.36
CA MET A 4 -50.02 -74.29 -25.03
C MET A 4 -49.95 -72.89 -24.31
N ALA A 5 -48.83 -72.15 -24.46
CA ALA A 5 -48.72 -70.67 -24.37
C ALA A 5 -48.99 -69.96 -23.00
N ALA A 6 -48.60 -68.69 -22.75
CA ALA A 6 -48.07 -67.64 -23.65
C ALA A 6 -46.90 -66.81 -23.04
N LEU A 7 -46.42 -65.78 -23.77
CA LEU A 7 -45.15 -65.06 -23.58
C LEU A 7 -45.32 -63.63 -23.00
N GLY A 8 -44.25 -63.13 -22.37
CA GLY A 8 -44.02 -61.70 -22.08
C GLY A 8 -42.57 -61.45 -21.65
N PRO A 9 -41.80 -60.54 -22.29
CA PRO A 9 -40.37 -60.39 -22.03
C PRO A 9 -40.05 -59.42 -20.88
N PHE A 10 -39.02 -59.73 -20.10
CA PHE A 10 -38.38 -58.77 -19.20
C PHE A 10 -37.65 -57.70 -20.01
N CYS A 11 -38.06 -56.44 -19.88
CA CYS A 11 -37.37 -55.31 -20.51
C CYS A 11 -36.23 -54.82 -19.61
N ALA A 12 -35.07 -54.53 -20.18
CA ALA A 12 -33.92 -54.02 -19.44
C ALA A 12 -34.14 -52.55 -19.06
N ALA A 13 -34.44 -52.29 -17.78
CA ALA A 13 -34.47 -50.94 -17.23
C ALA A 13 -33.04 -50.44 -16.99
N SER A 14 -32.56 -49.54 -17.85
CA SER A 14 -31.25 -48.90 -17.71
C SER A 14 -31.09 -48.21 -16.36
N LEU A 15 -29.98 -48.45 -15.66
CA LEU A 15 -29.52 -47.49 -14.65
C LEU A 15 -29.09 -46.22 -15.38
N LEU A 16 -29.99 -45.23 -15.44
CA LEU A 16 -29.54 -43.84 -15.55
C LEU A 16 -28.85 -43.49 -14.24
N VAL A 17 -27.54 -43.67 -14.21
CA VAL A 17 -26.69 -42.89 -13.31
C VAL A 17 -26.89 -41.44 -13.73
N LEU A 18 -27.68 -40.70 -12.95
CA LEU A 18 -27.70 -39.24 -13.02
C LEU A 18 -26.34 -38.75 -12.56
N ALA A 19 -25.41 -38.66 -13.51
CA ALA A 19 -24.21 -37.87 -13.36
C ALA A 19 -24.66 -36.42 -13.13
N SER A 20 -24.71 -36.01 -11.87
CA SER A 20 -24.90 -34.63 -11.46
C SER A 20 -23.68 -33.83 -11.91
N GLY A 21 -23.67 -33.43 -13.18
CA GLY A 21 -22.65 -32.55 -13.71
C GLY A 21 -22.61 -31.27 -12.89
N GLU A 22 -21.41 -30.83 -12.51
CA GLU A 22 -21.20 -29.54 -11.86
C GLU A 22 -21.93 -28.45 -12.66
N PRO A 23 -22.70 -27.55 -12.03
CA PRO A 23 -23.39 -26.49 -12.75
C PRO A 23 -22.38 -25.70 -13.58
N ALA A 24 -22.67 -25.47 -14.86
CA ALA A 24 -21.69 -24.97 -15.84
C ALA A 24 -21.09 -23.59 -15.49
N LEU A 25 -21.66 -22.89 -14.50
CA LEU A 25 -21.08 -21.70 -13.87
C LEU A 25 -19.71 -21.97 -13.21
N TYR A 26 -19.53 -23.10 -12.52
CA TYR A 26 -18.47 -23.30 -11.52
C TYR A 26 -17.25 -24.08 -12.02
N LYS A 27 -16.90 -23.98 -13.31
CA LYS A 27 -15.67 -24.58 -13.82
C LYS A 27 -14.43 -24.02 -13.09
N ASN A 28 -13.51 -24.90 -12.71
CA ASN A 28 -12.17 -24.54 -12.22
C ASN A 28 -11.49 -23.56 -13.20
N GLY A 29 -11.47 -22.26 -12.84
CA GLY A 29 -10.95 -21.18 -13.68
C GLY A 29 -11.80 -19.90 -13.69
N ALA A 30 -13.08 -19.95 -13.29
CA ALA A 30 -13.93 -18.75 -13.24
C ALA A 30 -13.33 -17.63 -12.37
N SER A 31 -13.36 -16.39 -12.86
CA SER A 31 -13.03 -15.19 -12.07
C SER A 31 -14.25 -14.29 -11.93
N PHE A 32 -14.28 -13.50 -10.87
CA PHE A 32 -15.44 -12.76 -10.41
C PHE A 32 -15.09 -11.30 -10.19
N VAL A 33 -15.97 -10.41 -10.61
CA VAL A 33 -15.95 -8.98 -10.30
C VAL A 33 -17.33 -8.55 -9.84
N LEU A 34 -17.39 -7.68 -8.84
CA LEU A 34 -18.62 -7.14 -8.29
C LEU A 34 -18.36 -5.81 -7.58
N ASP A 35 -19.39 -4.99 -7.43
CA ASP A 35 -19.36 -3.81 -6.56
C ASP A 35 -19.45 -4.24 -5.10
N THR A 36 -18.69 -3.55 -4.23
CA THR A 36 -18.75 -3.78 -2.78
C THR A 36 -20.12 -3.29 -2.27
N PRO A 37 -20.93 -4.16 -1.62
CA PRO A 37 -22.19 -3.71 -1.05
C PRO A 37 -21.97 -2.80 0.16
N PRO A 38 -23.00 -2.02 0.57
CA PRO A 38 -22.92 -1.18 1.77
C PRO A 38 -22.54 -1.95 3.04
N ALA A 39 -21.96 -1.25 4.01
CA ALA A 39 -21.71 -1.78 5.34
C ALA A 39 -23.03 -2.24 6.02
N PRO A 40 -23.01 -3.31 6.84
CA PRO A 40 -21.86 -4.17 7.18
C PRO A 40 -21.60 -5.31 6.18
N LEU A 41 -22.38 -5.43 5.10
CA LEU A 41 -22.26 -6.55 4.15
C LEU A 41 -20.95 -6.48 3.33
N GLY A 42 -20.35 -5.30 3.19
CA GLY A 42 -19.00 -5.11 2.64
C GLY A 42 -17.95 -5.98 3.34
N MET A 43 -18.00 -6.09 4.67
CA MET A 43 -17.16 -6.99 5.47
C MET A 43 -17.29 -8.46 5.04
N THR A 44 -18.52 -8.95 4.85
CA THR A 44 -18.78 -10.33 4.39
C THR A 44 -18.21 -10.57 3.00
N VAL A 45 -18.39 -9.62 2.08
CA VAL A 45 -17.94 -9.75 0.69
C VAL A 45 -16.41 -9.65 0.55
N ALA A 46 -15.75 -8.80 1.35
CA ALA A 46 -14.30 -8.79 1.46
C ALA A 46 -13.75 -10.10 2.05
N ALA A 47 -14.40 -10.66 3.08
CA ALA A 47 -14.03 -11.99 3.58
C ALA A 47 -14.20 -13.09 2.52
N LEU A 48 -15.28 -13.06 1.72
CA LEU A 48 -15.46 -13.98 0.57
C LEU A 48 -14.34 -13.83 -0.47
N GLN A 49 -13.94 -12.59 -0.81
CA GLN A 49 -12.79 -12.33 -1.67
C GLN A 49 -11.51 -12.97 -1.10
N GLY A 50 -11.20 -12.71 0.17
CA GLY A 50 -10.03 -13.25 0.85
C GLY A 50 -9.98 -14.78 0.83
N LEU A 51 -11.07 -15.43 1.24
CA LEU A 51 -11.18 -16.90 1.25
C LEU A 51 -11.08 -17.53 -0.13
N MET A 52 -11.73 -16.94 -1.14
CA MET A 52 -11.76 -17.51 -2.49
C MET A 52 -10.40 -17.34 -3.20
N ASN A 53 -9.75 -16.18 -3.04
CA ASN A 53 -8.39 -15.92 -3.52
C ASN A 53 -7.38 -16.85 -2.82
N GLN A 54 -7.47 -17.02 -1.49
CA GLN A 54 -6.66 -17.99 -0.73
C GLN A 54 -6.87 -19.42 -1.22
N LYS A 55 -8.13 -19.86 -1.36
CA LYS A 55 -8.48 -21.24 -1.72
C LYS A 55 -8.07 -21.61 -3.14
N LEU A 56 -8.11 -20.66 -4.08
CA LEU A 56 -7.72 -20.88 -5.47
C LEU A 56 -6.24 -20.59 -5.76
N GLY A 57 -5.51 -20.00 -4.80
CA GLY A 57 -4.08 -19.67 -4.93
C GLY A 57 -3.79 -18.66 -6.04
N ARG A 58 -4.78 -17.85 -6.45
CA ARG A 58 -4.69 -16.91 -7.57
C ARG A 58 -5.63 -15.71 -7.38
N PRO A 59 -5.37 -14.58 -8.04
CA PRO A 59 -6.32 -13.47 -8.17
C PRO A 59 -7.58 -13.91 -8.91
N ALA A 60 -8.63 -14.28 -8.18
CA ALA A 60 -9.88 -14.80 -8.72
C ALA A 60 -11.08 -13.88 -8.49
N VAL A 61 -11.11 -13.15 -7.37
CA VAL A 61 -12.19 -12.23 -6.98
C VAL A 61 -11.64 -10.82 -6.84
N PHE A 62 -12.27 -9.87 -7.52
CA PHE A 62 -11.96 -8.45 -7.48
C PHE A 62 -13.20 -7.64 -7.08
N LEU A 63 -13.06 -6.69 -6.17
CA LEU A 63 -14.14 -5.82 -5.70
C LEU A 63 -13.96 -4.41 -6.25
N ARG A 64 -15.04 -3.80 -6.76
CA ARG A 64 -15.05 -2.36 -7.01
C ARG A 64 -15.49 -1.66 -5.72
N LYS A 65 -14.62 -0.80 -5.17
CA LYS A 65 -14.90 -0.01 -3.97
C LYS A 65 -14.51 1.45 -4.16
N MET A 66 -13.34 1.69 -4.73
CA MET A 66 -12.80 3.02 -5.00
C MET A 66 -12.94 3.39 -6.49
N PRO A 67 -13.05 4.69 -6.86
CA PRO A 67 -13.25 5.12 -8.25
C PRO A 67 -12.15 4.65 -9.23
N SER A 68 -10.95 4.36 -8.72
CA SER A 68 -9.80 3.87 -9.49
C SER A 68 -9.85 2.35 -9.78
N ASP A 69 -10.62 1.56 -9.04
CA ASP A 69 -10.55 0.09 -9.04
C ASP A 69 -10.82 -0.54 -10.40
N ALA A 70 -11.87 -0.10 -11.12
CA ALA A 70 -12.14 -0.57 -12.48
C ALA A 70 -11.00 -0.26 -13.45
N GLY A 71 -10.31 0.87 -13.24
CA GLY A 71 -9.08 1.22 -13.94
C GLY A 71 -7.90 0.34 -13.53
N TRP A 72 -7.81 -0.12 -12.28
CA TRP A 72 -6.75 -0.98 -11.80
C TRP A 72 -6.90 -2.44 -12.26
N LEU A 73 -8.11 -3.01 -12.22
CA LEU A 73 -8.38 -4.33 -12.80
C LEU A 73 -8.02 -4.35 -14.30
N LYS A 74 -8.37 -3.29 -15.04
CA LYS A 74 -7.98 -3.13 -16.45
C LYS A 74 -6.46 -3.06 -16.62
N THR A 75 -5.73 -2.35 -15.75
CA THR A 75 -4.26 -2.33 -15.75
C THR A 75 -3.68 -3.72 -15.45
N ALA A 76 -4.23 -4.44 -14.46
CA ALA A 76 -3.78 -5.78 -14.09
C ALA A 76 -3.95 -6.77 -15.24
N VAL A 77 -5.13 -6.81 -15.86
CA VAL A 77 -5.41 -7.65 -17.04
C VAL A 77 -4.50 -7.28 -18.23
N ALA A 78 -4.15 -6.00 -18.41
CA ALA A 78 -3.25 -5.58 -19.49
C ALA A 78 -1.78 -6.01 -19.28
N LEU A 79 -1.29 -5.97 -18.04
CA LEU A 79 0.11 -6.29 -17.71
C LEU A 79 0.34 -7.80 -17.51
N GLU A 80 -0.54 -8.47 -16.76
CA GLU A 80 -0.26 -9.78 -16.17
C GLU A 80 -0.83 -10.91 -17.03
N GLU A 81 0.03 -11.78 -17.56
CA GLU A 81 -0.36 -12.82 -18.54
C GLU A 81 -1.38 -13.84 -17.98
N SER A 82 -1.30 -14.13 -16.68
CA SER A 82 -2.25 -14.98 -15.96
C SER A 82 -3.67 -14.38 -15.86
N LEU A 83 -3.81 -13.06 -16.03
CA LEU A 83 -5.10 -12.37 -16.04
C LEU A 83 -5.68 -12.18 -17.45
N LYS A 84 -4.85 -12.12 -18.49
CA LYS A 84 -5.31 -12.02 -19.90
C LYS A 84 -6.17 -13.21 -20.34
N GLN A 85 -5.96 -14.36 -19.71
CA GLN A 85 -6.67 -15.61 -19.96
C GLN A 85 -7.87 -15.82 -19.02
N ALA A 86 -8.09 -14.92 -18.05
CA ALA A 86 -9.15 -15.02 -17.06
C ALA A 86 -10.42 -14.28 -17.53
N GLU A 87 -11.52 -15.01 -17.67
CA GLU A 87 -12.85 -14.41 -17.85
C GLU A 87 -13.37 -13.90 -16.49
N PHE A 88 -13.33 -12.58 -16.30
CA PHE A 88 -13.97 -11.92 -15.16
C PHE A 88 -15.46 -11.75 -15.43
N ARG A 89 -16.29 -12.36 -14.57
CA ARG A 89 -17.75 -12.29 -14.65
C ARG A 89 -18.28 -11.30 -13.62
N GLU A 90 -19.10 -10.36 -14.08
CA GLU A 90 -19.96 -9.55 -13.21
C GLU A 90 -20.91 -10.48 -12.46
N VAL A 91 -20.90 -10.43 -11.13
CA VAL A 91 -21.75 -11.24 -10.26
C VAL A 91 -22.34 -10.43 -9.11
N GLN A 92 -23.27 -11.02 -8.37
CA GLN A 92 -23.73 -10.51 -7.09
C GLN A 92 -23.20 -11.36 -5.92
N TRP A 93 -23.22 -10.81 -4.71
CA TRP A 93 -22.70 -11.49 -3.53
C TRP A 93 -23.29 -12.90 -3.25
N PRO A 94 -24.57 -13.24 -3.57
CA PRO A 94 -25.09 -14.59 -3.40
C PRO A 94 -24.39 -15.61 -4.30
N GLU A 95 -24.10 -15.22 -5.54
CA GLU A 95 -23.44 -16.07 -6.56
C GLU A 95 -21.97 -16.29 -6.20
N LEU A 96 -21.31 -15.27 -5.64
CA LEU A 96 -19.97 -15.39 -5.06
C LEU A 96 -19.96 -16.30 -3.82
N LEU A 97 -20.95 -16.20 -2.93
CA LEU A 97 -21.11 -17.10 -1.79
C LEU A 97 -21.27 -18.55 -2.25
N GLU A 98 -22.12 -18.81 -3.24
CA GLU A 98 -22.34 -20.14 -3.80
C GLU A 98 -21.07 -20.70 -4.47
N ALA A 99 -20.35 -19.88 -5.25
CA ALA A 99 -19.05 -20.27 -5.80
C ALA A 99 -18.02 -20.59 -4.72
N ALA A 100 -17.99 -19.82 -3.63
CA ALA A 100 -17.06 -20.00 -2.52
C ALA A 100 -17.43 -21.19 -1.61
N ILE A 101 -18.71 -21.56 -1.50
CA ILE A 101 -19.16 -22.80 -0.88
C ILE A 101 -18.79 -24.00 -1.76
N ALA A 102 -19.14 -23.96 -3.06
CA ALA A 102 -18.86 -25.04 -4.00
C ALA A 102 -17.36 -25.34 -4.14
N ALA A 103 -16.51 -24.30 -4.14
CA ALA A 103 -15.06 -24.44 -4.15
C ALA A 103 -14.46 -24.93 -2.81
N GLY A 104 -15.23 -25.01 -1.72
CA GLY A 104 -14.71 -25.27 -0.37
C GLY A 104 -13.77 -24.16 0.13
N ALA A 105 -14.06 -22.91 -0.25
CA ALA A 105 -13.37 -21.71 0.23
C ALA A 105 -13.90 -21.28 1.61
N VAL A 106 -15.22 -21.33 1.81
CA VAL A 106 -15.89 -21.06 3.10
C VAL A 106 -16.15 -22.38 3.84
N LYS A 107 -15.90 -22.40 5.16
CA LYS A 107 -16.20 -23.53 6.06
C LYS A 107 -17.40 -23.29 6.98
N GLY A 108 -17.82 -22.04 7.15
CA GLY A 108 -18.90 -21.69 8.07
C GLY A 108 -19.07 -20.18 8.24
N ARG A 109 -19.77 -19.79 9.30
CA ARG A 109 -20.14 -18.40 9.63
C ARG A 109 -19.63 -18.00 11.02
N VAL A 110 -19.23 -16.74 11.15
CA VAL A 110 -19.13 -16.02 12.42
C VAL A 110 -20.34 -15.08 12.48
N LEU A 111 -21.24 -15.29 13.43
CA LEU A 111 -22.43 -14.43 13.55
C LEU A 111 -22.08 -13.14 14.30
N VAL A 112 -22.38 -12.01 13.68
CA VAL A 112 -22.22 -10.65 14.24
C VAL A 112 -23.56 -9.93 14.37
N ASN A 113 -23.57 -8.80 15.07
CA ASN A 113 -24.69 -7.86 15.14
C ASN A 113 -24.19 -6.50 14.65
N ALA A 114 -24.86 -5.92 13.65
CA ALA A 114 -24.55 -4.62 13.07
C ALA A 114 -24.56 -3.47 14.10
N SER A 115 -25.28 -3.65 15.22
CA SER A 115 -25.36 -2.69 16.33
C SER A 115 -24.24 -2.86 17.37
N GLU A 116 -23.33 -3.82 17.18
CA GLU A 116 -22.21 -4.14 18.08
C GLU A 116 -20.86 -3.97 17.35
N PRO A 117 -20.52 -2.77 16.80
CA PRO A 117 -19.36 -2.57 15.94
C PRO A 117 -18.03 -2.92 16.62
N TRP A 118 -17.95 -2.80 17.95
CA TRP A 118 -16.80 -3.23 18.74
C TRP A 118 -16.42 -4.72 18.56
N SER A 119 -17.36 -5.56 18.12
CA SER A 119 -17.13 -6.98 17.85
C SER A 119 -16.44 -7.26 16.51
N PHE A 120 -16.46 -6.34 15.54
CA PHE A 120 -16.14 -6.65 14.14
C PHE A 120 -14.69 -7.08 13.92
N ALA A 121 -13.72 -6.42 14.57
CA ALA A 121 -12.30 -6.80 14.45
C ALA A 121 -12.02 -8.22 15.00
N SER A 122 -12.62 -8.54 16.15
CA SER A 122 -12.58 -9.89 16.73
C SER A 122 -13.30 -10.92 15.84
N ALA A 123 -14.42 -10.55 15.22
CA ALA A 123 -15.16 -11.40 14.28
C ALA A 123 -14.38 -11.69 13.00
N VAL A 124 -13.66 -10.71 12.44
CA VAL A 124 -12.78 -10.90 11.28
C VAL A 124 -11.58 -11.77 11.65
N SER A 125 -10.98 -11.59 12.83
CA SER A 125 -9.90 -12.47 13.32
C SER A 125 -10.35 -13.94 13.45
N LEU A 126 -11.54 -14.17 14.01
CA LEU A 126 -12.17 -15.50 14.08
C LEU A 126 -12.50 -16.06 12.67
N ALA A 127 -13.00 -15.22 11.77
CA ALA A 127 -13.32 -15.60 10.40
C ALA A 127 -12.06 -16.03 9.62
N ALA A 128 -10.97 -15.27 9.76
CA ALA A 128 -9.67 -15.54 9.17
C ALA A 128 -9.04 -16.84 9.69
N LEU A 129 -9.15 -17.12 10.99
CA LEU A 129 -8.65 -18.37 11.61
C LEU A 129 -9.47 -19.59 11.17
N HIS A 130 -10.80 -19.50 11.22
CA HIS A 130 -11.69 -20.66 10.97
C HIS A 130 -12.05 -20.86 9.50
N ARG A 131 -11.59 -19.97 8.60
CA ARG A 131 -12.00 -19.88 7.19
C ARG A 131 -13.52 -19.75 7.03
N ALA A 132 -14.09 -18.85 7.83
CA ALA A 132 -15.51 -18.53 7.89
C ALA A 132 -15.76 -17.11 7.35
N ILE A 133 -17.03 -16.75 7.16
CA ILE A 133 -17.43 -15.36 6.85
C ILE A 133 -18.08 -14.69 8.07
N PRO A 134 -17.74 -13.44 8.40
CA PRO A 134 -18.52 -12.65 9.35
C PRO A 134 -19.83 -12.22 8.66
N ILE A 135 -20.97 -12.46 9.30
CA ILE A 135 -22.28 -12.17 8.71
C ILE A 135 -23.30 -11.79 9.80
N ASP A 136 -24.03 -10.70 9.54
CA ASP A 136 -25.11 -10.24 10.39
C ASP A 136 -26.39 -11.07 10.15
N THR A 137 -27.11 -11.41 11.22
CA THR A 137 -28.29 -12.29 11.14
C THR A 137 -29.56 -11.68 10.52
N HIS A 138 -29.58 -10.38 10.21
CA HIS A 138 -30.62 -9.75 9.39
C HIS A 138 -30.43 -10.03 7.88
N HIS A 139 -29.25 -10.45 7.43
CA HIS A 139 -29.02 -10.89 6.05
C HIS A 139 -29.45 -12.35 5.86
N THR A 140 -30.56 -12.56 5.16
CA THR A 140 -31.07 -13.90 4.80
C THR A 140 -30.65 -14.29 3.39
N ASN A 141 -30.17 -15.52 3.23
CA ASN A 141 -29.86 -16.17 1.97
C ASN A 141 -29.84 -17.69 2.24
N HIS A 142 -30.57 -18.48 1.45
CA HIS A 142 -30.62 -19.94 1.60
C HIS A 142 -29.23 -20.60 1.62
N SER A 143 -28.28 -20.08 0.84
CA SER A 143 -26.90 -20.59 0.80
C SER A 143 -26.11 -20.34 2.11
N LEU A 144 -26.57 -19.44 3.00
CA LEU A 144 -26.05 -19.30 4.37
C LEU A 144 -26.57 -20.39 5.32
N GLU A 145 -27.75 -20.96 5.07
CA GLU A 145 -28.38 -21.95 5.96
C GLU A 145 -27.58 -23.26 6.00
N HIS A 146 -26.95 -23.62 4.89
CA HIS A 146 -26.07 -24.79 4.74
C HIS A 146 -24.69 -24.62 5.38
N LEU A 147 -24.31 -23.39 5.78
CA LEU A 147 -23.03 -23.12 6.45
C LEU A 147 -23.17 -23.21 7.98
N PRO A 148 -22.35 -24.02 8.68
CA PRO A 148 -22.41 -24.11 10.12
C PRO A 148 -21.98 -22.79 10.78
N VAL A 149 -22.54 -22.51 11.96
CA VAL A 149 -22.04 -21.44 12.84
C VAL A 149 -20.79 -21.97 13.54
N LEU A 150 -19.65 -21.33 13.29
CA LEU A 150 -18.36 -21.70 13.90
C LEU A 150 -18.00 -20.79 15.08
N ALA A 151 -18.53 -19.57 15.10
CA ALA A 151 -18.57 -18.73 16.29
C ALA A 151 -19.84 -17.85 16.24
N ASP A 152 -20.36 -17.52 17.43
CA ASP A 152 -21.37 -16.48 17.62
C ASP A 152 -20.78 -15.46 18.59
N VAL A 153 -20.74 -14.19 18.21
CA VAL A 153 -20.18 -13.10 19.03
C VAL A 153 -21.23 -12.07 19.44
N ARG A 154 -22.49 -12.26 19.02
CA ARG A 154 -23.61 -11.36 19.30
C ARG A 154 -23.92 -11.32 20.79
N GLY A 155 -23.89 -10.14 21.39
CA GLY A 155 -24.06 -9.93 22.83
C GLY A 155 -22.99 -10.58 23.70
N ARG A 156 -21.88 -11.08 23.12
CA ARG A 156 -20.80 -11.76 23.87
C ARG A 156 -19.93 -10.77 24.66
N TRP A 157 -19.80 -9.54 24.16
CA TRP A 157 -18.92 -8.52 24.71
C TRP A 157 -19.63 -7.18 24.80
N SER A 158 -19.38 -6.43 25.87
CA SER A 158 -19.90 -5.08 26.12
C SER A 158 -19.05 -3.96 25.53
N SER A 159 -17.80 -4.26 25.15
CA SER A 159 -16.81 -3.30 24.68
C SER A 159 -15.78 -3.94 23.76
N GLN A 160 -14.97 -3.10 23.12
CA GLN A 160 -13.90 -3.53 22.23
C GLN A 160 -12.70 -4.09 22.98
N VAL A 161 -12.33 -3.47 24.10
CA VAL A 161 -11.28 -3.96 25.01
C VAL A 161 -11.59 -5.40 25.43
N GLU A 162 -12.83 -5.67 25.82
CA GLU A 162 -13.29 -7.02 26.18
C GLU A 162 -13.20 -8.00 24.99
N ALA A 163 -13.69 -7.59 23.80
CA ALA A 163 -13.66 -8.41 22.59
C ALA A 163 -12.25 -8.74 22.09
N THR A 164 -11.31 -7.80 22.17
CA THR A 164 -9.91 -8.01 21.79
C THR A 164 -9.18 -8.83 22.86
N LYS A 165 -9.44 -8.60 24.15
CA LYS A 165 -8.83 -9.35 25.26
C LYS A 165 -9.15 -10.85 25.24
N ASP A 166 -10.37 -11.20 24.84
CA ASP A 166 -10.80 -12.59 24.57
C ASP A 166 -10.02 -13.20 23.38
N THR A 167 -9.99 -12.50 22.25
CA THR A 167 -9.35 -13.01 21.03
C THR A 167 -7.82 -12.99 21.06
N VAL A 168 -7.18 -12.13 21.86
CA VAL A 168 -5.73 -12.19 22.12
C VAL A 168 -5.33 -13.48 22.84
N GLN A 169 -6.21 -14.05 23.68
CA GLN A 169 -5.94 -15.32 24.36
C GLN A 169 -6.21 -16.54 23.46
N GLY A 170 -7.33 -16.55 22.73
CA GLY A 170 -7.76 -17.72 21.94
C GLY A 170 -7.32 -17.74 20.47
N VAL A 171 -7.18 -16.58 19.83
CA VAL A 171 -7.03 -16.45 18.37
C VAL A 171 -5.60 -16.08 17.99
N LEU A 172 -5.05 -15.00 18.56
CA LEU A 172 -3.72 -14.44 18.22
C LEU A 172 -2.58 -15.48 18.11
N PRO A 173 -2.45 -16.50 19.00
CA PRO A 173 -1.35 -17.48 18.90
C PRO A 173 -1.32 -18.31 17.61
N ASN A 174 -2.45 -18.37 16.89
CA ASN A 174 -2.63 -19.15 15.65
C ASN A 174 -2.63 -18.27 14.38
N MET A 175 -2.35 -16.96 14.50
CA MET A 175 -2.35 -16.00 13.39
C MET A 175 -0.95 -15.80 12.81
N THR A 176 -0.86 -15.21 11.63
CA THR A 176 0.40 -14.77 11.01
C THR A 176 1.11 -13.74 11.91
N LYS A 177 2.42 -13.92 12.13
CA LYS A 177 3.18 -13.17 13.13
C LYS A 177 3.93 -11.93 12.61
N SER A 178 4.13 -11.81 11.30
CA SER A 178 4.85 -10.68 10.69
C SER A 178 3.96 -9.48 10.36
N ARG A 179 2.63 -9.61 10.50
CA ARG A 179 1.67 -8.56 10.13
C ARG A 179 0.35 -8.65 10.90
N ILE A 180 -0.18 -7.51 11.31
CA ILE A 180 -1.54 -7.37 11.87
C ILE A 180 -2.26 -6.18 11.23
N VAL A 181 -3.58 -6.11 11.39
CA VAL A 181 -4.41 -4.97 10.96
C VAL A 181 -4.89 -4.18 12.17
N ILE A 182 -4.76 -2.86 12.12
CA ILE A 182 -5.43 -1.91 13.00
C ILE A 182 -6.36 -1.07 12.13
N GLN A 183 -7.67 -1.19 12.34
CA GLN A 183 -8.68 -0.62 11.42
C GLN A 183 -9.98 -0.32 12.15
N THR A 184 -10.58 0.85 11.91
CA THR A 184 -11.81 1.24 12.61
C THR A 184 -12.98 0.29 12.29
N PRO A 185 -13.95 0.10 13.20
CA PRO A 185 -15.12 -0.75 12.96
C PRO A 185 -15.90 -0.37 11.69
N GLU A 186 -15.97 0.91 11.35
CA GLU A 186 -16.66 1.43 10.16
C GLU A 186 -15.96 0.94 8.89
N LEU A 187 -14.64 1.07 8.81
CA LEU A 187 -13.84 0.64 7.66
C LEU A 187 -13.79 -0.91 7.55
N ILE A 188 -13.84 -1.63 8.68
CA ILE A 188 -14.03 -3.08 8.71
C ILE A 188 -15.42 -3.47 8.17
N ALA A 189 -16.49 -2.82 8.62
CA ALA A 189 -17.86 -3.05 8.17
C ALA A 189 -18.02 -2.77 6.66
N GLU A 190 -17.29 -1.79 6.17
CA GLU A 190 -17.12 -1.45 4.75
C GLU A 190 -16.25 -2.43 3.94
N GLY A 191 -15.51 -3.33 4.60
CA GLY A 191 -14.69 -4.37 3.98
C GLY A 191 -13.24 -4.03 3.68
N PHE A 192 -12.73 -2.86 4.07
CA PHE A 192 -11.31 -2.52 3.84
C PHE A 192 -10.37 -3.39 4.69
N LEU A 193 -9.29 -3.91 4.07
CA LEU A 193 -8.29 -4.84 4.64
C LEU A 193 -8.82 -6.20 5.11
N VAL A 194 -10.14 -6.40 5.20
CA VAL A 194 -10.77 -7.67 5.58
C VAL A 194 -10.44 -8.77 4.57
N ASP A 195 -10.31 -8.43 3.29
CA ASP A 195 -9.89 -9.35 2.23
C ASP A 195 -8.48 -9.91 2.50
N LEU A 196 -7.51 -9.04 2.77
CA LEU A 196 -6.13 -9.42 3.05
C LEU A 196 -6.01 -10.17 4.38
N ALA A 197 -6.66 -9.67 5.43
CA ALA A 197 -6.64 -10.28 6.76
C ALA A 197 -7.16 -11.72 6.74
N VAL A 198 -8.23 -11.98 5.97
CA VAL A 198 -8.79 -13.32 5.82
C VAL A 198 -7.97 -14.21 4.87
N LYS A 199 -7.31 -13.64 3.85
CA LYS A 199 -6.38 -14.39 2.97
C LYS A 199 -5.11 -14.82 3.70
N ASP A 200 -4.47 -13.93 4.45
CA ASP A 200 -3.17 -14.14 5.11
C ASP A 200 -3.29 -14.60 6.58
N THR A 201 -4.52 -14.85 7.07
CA THR A 201 -4.82 -15.21 8.46
C THR A 201 -4.15 -14.26 9.46
N MET A 202 -4.40 -12.95 9.27
CA MET A 202 -3.88 -11.86 10.10
C MET A 202 -4.79 -11.61 11.31
N PHE A 203 -4.20 -11.22 12.44
CA PHE A 203 -4.97 -10.67 13.55
C PHE A 203 -5.45 -9.24 13.22
N VAL A 204 -6.68 -8.91 13.61
CA VAL A 204 -7.35 -7.62 13.37
C VAL A 204 -7.86 -7.06 14.69
N MET A 205 -7.51 -5.81 14.99
CA MET A 205 -7.96 -5.11 16.20
C MET A 205 -8.28 -3.63 15.91
N TRP A 206 -8.93 -2.97 16.86
CA TRP A 206 -9.04 -1.52 16.98
C TRP A 206 -9.00 -1.17 18.47
N MET A 207 -8.53 0.04 18.79
CA MET A 207 -8.50 0.63 20.13
C MET A 207 -8.51 2.15 19.98
N ASP A 208 -9.41 2.85 20.68
CA ASP A 208 -9.53 4.30 20.58
C ASP A 208 -8.38 5.04 21.29
N HIS A 209 -7.72 4.39 22.26
CA HIS A 209 -6.65 4.98 23.08
C HIS A 209 -5.33 4.18 23.01
N LEU A 210 -5.05 3.60 21.85
CA LEU A 210 -3.90 2.73 21.55
C LEU A 210 -2.52 3.31 21.96
N CYS A 211 -2.35 4.63 21.86
CA CYS A 211 -1.11 5.34 22.18
C CYS A 211 -1.12 6.07 23.53
N THR A 212 -2.23 6.02 24.28
CA THR A 212 -2.36 6.73 25.56
C THR A 212 -1.73 5.89 26.67
N ALA A 213 -0.47 6.16 27.01
CA ALA A 213 0.30 5.37 27.96
C ALA A 213 -0.46 5.08 29.27
N GLY A 214 -0.68 3.80 29.57
CA GLY A 214 -1.34 3.33 30.80
C GLY A 214 -2.85 3.09 30.70
N THR A 215 -3.51 3.30 29.55
CA THR A 215 -4.86 2.80 29.29
C THR A 215 -4.86 1.27 29.11
N GLU A 216 -6.01 0.62 29.28
CA GLU A 216 -6.13 -0.81 28.98
C GLU A 216 -5.92 -1.07 27.48
N ASP A 217 -6.39 -0.18 26.61
CA ASP A 217 -6.07 -0.10 25.17
C ASP A 217 -4.57 -0.21 24.89
N ASN A 218 -3.75 0.67 25.48
CA ASN A 218 -2.30 0.71 25.24
C ASN A 218 -1.61 -0.52 25.83
N LEU A 219 -2.02 -0.99 27.01
CA LEU A 219 -1.48 -2.20 27.63
C LEU A 219 -1.79 -3.45 26.78
N LEU A 220 -3.00 -3.56 26.24
CA LEU A 220 -3.42 -4.66 25.38
C LEU A 220 -2.76 -4.60 23.99
N PHE A 221 -2.59 -3.41 23.41
CA PHE A 221 -1.82 -3.26 22.16
C PHE A 221 -0.35 -3.66 22.35
N ARG A 222 0.29 -3.23 23.45
CA ARG A 222 1.66 -3.63 23.78
C ARG A 222 1.77 -5.14 24.04
N GLN A 223 0.79 -5.75 24.70
CA GLN A 223 0.72 -7.20 24.84
C GLN A 223 0.68 -7.91 23.47
N VAL A 224 -0.07 -7.39 22.50
CA VAL A 224 -0.12 -7.94 21.13
C VAL A 224 1.22 -7.82 20.42
N THR A 225 1.83 -6.63 20.40
CA THR A 225 3.10 -6.44 19.67
C THR A 225 4.26 -7.17 20.33
N GLU A 226 4.34 -7.21 21.67
CA GLU A 226 5.31 -8.03 22.40
C GLU A 226 5.15 -9.53 22.12
N SER A 227 3.91 -10.04 22.04
CA SER A 227 3.63 -11.45 21.76
C SER A 227 3.97 -11.89 20.32
N LEU A 228 4.07 -10.92 19.40
CA LEU A 228 4.45 -11.14 18.00
C LEU A 228 5.92 -10.75 17.70
N SER A 229 6.57 -9.99 18.58
CA SER A 229 7.90 -9.45 18.31
C SER A 229 8.96 -10.54 18.17
N SER A 230 9.80 -10.37 17.16
CA SER A 230 10.87 -11.28 16.77
C SER A 230 12.14 -10.46 16.50
N ILE A 231 13.31 -11.06 16.71
CA ILE A 231 14.60 -10.40 16.48
C ILE A 231 14.95 -10.34 14.99
N ASP A 232 14.58 -11.37 14.22
CA ASP A 232 14.97 -11.54 12.81
C ASP A 232 13.92 -11.02 11.81
N THR A 233 12.74 -10.60 12.27
CA THR A 233 11.62 -10.18 11.39
C THR A 233 10.91 -8.95 11.91
N GLU A 234 10.54 -8.05 10.99
CA GLU A 234 9.69 -6.91 11.29
C GLU A 234 8.25 -7.32 11.59
N LEU A 235 7.55 -6.51 12.40
CA LEU A 235 6.10 -6.55 12.54
C LEU A 235 5.51 -5.37 11.76
N SER A 236 4.84 -5.66 10.65
CA SER A 236 4.13 -4.67 9.84
C SER A 236 2.73 -4.42 10.43
N ILE A 237 2.41 -3.16 10.70
CA ILE A 237 1.09 -2.73 11.14
C ILE A 237 0.35 -2.14 9.94
N MET A 238 -0.70 -2.80 9.48
CA MET A 238 -1.49 -2.37 8.32
C MET A 238 -2.77 -1.65 8.75
N GLY A 239 -3.22 -0.69 7.94
CA GLY A 239 -4.32 0.20 8.29
C GLY A 239 -3.83 1.51 8.87
N TYR A 240 -4.63 2.16 9.71
CA TYR A 240 -4.32 3.46 10.32
C TYR A 240 -5.06 3.60 11.63
N PHE A 241 -4.59 4.47 12.52
CA PHE A 241 -5.19 4.69 13.84
C PHE A 241 -5.13 6.16 14.25
N ALA A 242 -6.03 6.57 15.13
CA ALA A 242 -6.07 7.94 15.65
C ALA A 242 -5.20 8.07 16.90
N GLY A 243 -4.46 9.18 17.02
CA GLY A 243 -3.75 9.58 18.25
C GLY A 243 -2.22 9.70 18.15
N SER A 244 -1.59 9.08 17.15
CA SER A 244 -0.19 9.31 16.76
C SER A 244 -0.04 9.10 15.26
N GLU A 245 0.91 9.79 14.62
CA GLU A 245 1.28 9.51 13.22
C GLU A 245 2.10 8.20 13.13
N VAL A 246 2.92 7.90 14.15
CA VAL A 246 3.84 6.76 14.19
C VAL A 246 3.40 5.72 15.21
N VAL A 247 3.24 4.46 14.77
CA VAL A 247 2.81 3.35 15.65
C VAL A 247 3.91 2.88 16.59
N ALA A 248 5.17 2.94 16.16
CA ALA A 248 6.33 2.52 16.93
C ALA A 248 6.36 3.18 18.32
N ASP A 249 6.04 4.47 18.40
CA ASP A 249 6.03 5.27 19.64
C ASP A 249 4.92 4.87 20.63
N CYS A 250 3.98 4.02 20.22
CA CYS A 250 2.91 3.49 21.05
C CYS A 250 3.22 2.09 21.63
N THR A 251 4.39 1.51 21.27
CA THR A 251 4.80 0.14 21.63
C THR A 251 5.90 0.12 22.70
N SER A 252 6.25 -1.08 23.19
CA SER A 252 7.45 -1.27 24.01
C SER A 252 8.75 -1.36 23.21
N SER A 253 8.70 -1.56 21.89
CA SER A 253 9.87 -1.93 21.08
C SER A 253 10.33 -0.83 20.11
N HIS A 254 9.46 0.12 19.77
CA HIS A 254 9.72 1.16 18.77
C HIS A 254 10.19 0.62 17.40
N SER A 255 9.85 -0.63 17.05
CA SER A 255 10.33 -1.30 15.82
C SER A 255 9.23 -1.75 14.85
N GLU A 256 7.98 -1.61 15.27
CA GLU A 256 6.78 -1.88 14.50
C GLU A 256 6.61 -0.84 13.38
N ILE A 257 6.43 -1.31 12.15
CA ILE A 257 6.42 -0.46 10.94
C ILE A 257 4.98 -0.12 10.56
N SER A 258 4.61 1.16 10.56
CA SER A 258 3.33 1.61 10.00
C SER A 258 3.33 1.44 8.48
N LEU A 259 2.34 0.71 7.95
CA LEU A 259 2.01 0.64 6.53
C LEU A 259 0.60 1.21 6.35
N VAL A 260 0.52 2.54 6.15
CA VAL A 260 -0.77 3.23 6.11
C VAL A 260 -1.57 2.76 4.89
N SER A 261 -2.70 2.09 5.15
CA SER A 261 -3.43 1.33 4.13
C SER A 261 -4.92 1.12 4.46
N ASP A 262 -5.49 1.93 5.36
CA ASP A 262 -6.88 1.83 5.84
C ASP A 262 -7.95 1.91 4.72
N MET A 263 -7.64 2.55 3.60
CA MET A 263 -8.46 2.62 2.38
C MET A 263 -7.81 1.97 1.15
N SER A 264 -6.99 0.92 1.36
CA SER A 264 -6.41 0.11 0.27
C SER A 264 -7.28 -1.14 0.00
N PRO A 265 -8.13 -1.15 -1.04
CA PRO A 265 -8.93 -2.33 -1.39
C PRO A 265 -8.11 -3.38 -2.14
N ASN A 266 -8.67 -4.59 -2.28
CA ASN A 266 -8.17 -5.63 -3.19
C ASN A 266 -6.73 -6.13 -2.93
N LEU A 267 -6.15 -5.90 -1.76
CA LEU A 267 -4.79 -6.38 -1.45
C LEU A 267 -4.72 -7.92 -1.48
N ALA A 268 -5.82 -8.64 -1.22
CA ALA A 268 -5.91 -10.08 -1.39
C ALA A 268 -5.89 -10.55 -2.85
N PHE A 269 -6.24 -9.69 -3.79
CA PHE A 269 -6.11 -9.93 -5.22
C PHE A 269 -4.70 -9.59 -5.69
N PHE A 270 -4.22 -8.37 -5.40
CA PHE A 270 -2.95 -7.88 -5.92
C PHE A 270 -1.73 -8.63 -5.36
N SER A 271 -1.74 -9.05 -4.09
CA SER A 271 -0.65 -9.85 -3.49
C SER A 271 -0.55 -11.30 -3.98
N LEU A 272 -1.45 -11.74 -4.88
CA LEU A 272 -1.35 -13.03 -5.58
C LEU A 272 -0.89 -12.89 -7.04
N LEU A 273 -0.55 -11.68 -7.48
CA LEU A 273 0.13 -11.44 -8.74
C LEU A 273 1.65 -11.57 -8.57
N PRO A 274 2.42 -11.80 -9.65
CA PRO A 274 3.87 -11.94 -9.55
C PRO A 274 4.49 -10.72 -8.85
N PRO A 275 5.24 -10.88 -7.74
CA PRO A 275 5.81 -9.75 -7.01
C PRO A 275 6.85 -9.02 -7.86
N VAL A 276 7.15 -7.78 -7.52
CA VAL A 276 8.24 -7.03 -8.16
C VAL A 276 9.57 -7.46 -7.55
N VAL A 277 10.29 -8.34 -8.27
CA VAL A 277 11.64 -8.78 -7.91
C VAL A 277 12.65 -7.65 -8.13
N SER A 278 12.56 -6.94 -9.27
CA SER A 278 13.28 -5.68 -9.50
C SER A 278 12.58 -4.82 -10.56
N LEU A 279 12.76 -3.50 -10.46
CA LEU A 279 12.50 -2.50 -11.48
C LEU A 279 13.69 -1.53 -11.52
N LYS A 280 13.97 -0.95 -12.70
CA LYS A 280 14.89 0.19 -12.85
C LYS A 280 14.11 1.43 -13.25
N GLN A 281 14.53 2.59 -12.77
CA GLN A 281 13.90 3.87 -13.11
C GLN A 281 14.27 4.29 -14.54
N SER A 282 13.70 5.42 -14.96
CA SER A 282 14.13 6.13 -16.16
C SER A 282 15.61 6.50 -16.09
N ALA A 283 16.27 6.65 -17.24
CA ALA A 283 17.63 7.18 -17.27
C ALA A 283 17.67 8.61 -16.70
N LEU A 284 18.79 8.96 -16.05
CA LEU A 284 19.02 10.32 -15.51
C LEU A 284 18.86 11.37 -16.61
N GLN A 285 18.22 12.48 -16.28
CA GLN A 285 18.25 13.67 -17.11
C GLN A 285 19.67 14.29 -17.09
N PRO A 286 20.07 15.10 -18.10
CA PRO A 286 21.40 15.70 -18.13
C PRO A 286 21.69 16.54 -16.87
N VAL A 287 22.59 16.04 -16.02
CA VAL A 287 22.96 16.70 -14.77
C VAL A 287 23.82 17.94 -15.07
N PRO A 288 23.45 19.14 -14.61
CA PRO A 288 24.27 20.33 -14.80
C PRO A 288 25.51 20.28 -13.90
N LYS A 289 26.61 20.88 -14.35
CA LYS A 289 27.73 21.20 -13.45
C LYS A 289 27.26 22.22 -12.40
N TYR A 290 27.68 22.04 -11.15
CA TYR A 290 27.40 22.97 -10.07
C TYR A 290 28.05 24.35 -10.32
N ASP A 291 27.23 25.39 -10.19
CA ASP A 291 27.58 26.82 -10.33
C ASP A 291 27.08 27.55 -9.06
N PRO A 292 27.98 28.18 -8.26
CA PRO A 292 27.60 28.87 -7.04
C PRO A 292 26.76 30.14 -7.25
N SER A 293 26.56 30.60 -8.49
CA SER A 293 25.62 31.68 -8.83
C SER A 293 24.16 31.19 -8.96
N LYS A 294 23.94 29.87 -9.04
CA LYS A 294 22.63 29.24 -9.23
C LYS A 294 22.00 28.75 -7.92
N ILE A 295 20.70 28.51 -7.97
CA ILE A 295 19.89 27.92 -6.91
C ILE A 295 19.32 26.61 -7.46
N TYR A 296 19.61 25.47 -6.84
CA TYR A 296 19.20 24.16 -7.34
C TYR A 296 18.10 23.58 -6.44
N VAL A 297 16.99 23.18 -7.06
CA VAL A 297 15.78 22.76 -6.35
C VAL A 297 15.21 21.48 -6.96
N ALA A 298 15.00 20.46 -6.13
CA ALA A 298 14.13 19.33 -6.46
C ALA A 298 12.70 19.61 -5.96
N LEU A 299 11.70 19.18 -6.72
CA LEU A 299 10.30 19.14 -6.27
C LEU A 299 9.95 17.71 -5.90
N LEU A 300 9.58 17.47 -4.64
CA LEU A 300 9.13 16.17 -4.15
C LEU A 300 7.63 16.21 -3.83
N SER A 301 6.86 15.24 -4.32
CA SER A 301 5.51 14.97 -3.84
C SER A 301 5.59 14.05 -2.61
N SER A 302 4.85 14.38 -1.55
CA SER A 302 4.83 13.70 -0.24
C SER A 302 3.84 12.54 -0.13
N ASP A 303 3.80 11.95 1.09
CA ASP A 303 2.80 11.01 1.61
C ASP A 303 2.81 9.61 0.94
N GLY A 304 3.88 9.27 0.22
CA GLY A 304 4.03 7.98 -0.45
C GLY A 304 4.37 6.81 0.48
N ASP A 305 4.57 7.03 1.78
CA ASP A 305 4.50 5.95 2.76
C ASP A 305 3.09 5.36 2.86
N ASN A 306 2.07 6.17 2.58
CA ASN A 306 0.67 5.79 2.59
C ASN A 306 0.26 5.13 1.27
N MET A 307 0.16 3.80 1.32
CA MET A 307 -0.19 2.96 0.19
C MET A 307 -1.57 3.29 -0.39
N GLN A 308 -2.54 3.79 0.39
CA GLN A 308 -3.84 4.15 -0.19
C GLN A 308 -3.80 5.43 -1.02
N LEU A 309 -2.79 6.29 -0.81
CA LEU A 309 -2.56 7.42 -1.70
C LEU A 309 -1.92 6.94 -3.00
N ASP A 310 -0.96 6.00 -2.96
CA ASP A 310 -0.42 5.35 -4.16
C ASP A 310 -1.51 4.66 -5.00
N TYR A 311 -2.45 3.96 -4.33
CA TYR A 311 -3.59 3.30 -4.96
C TYR A 311 -4.64 4.28 -5.51
N ASN A 312 -5.05 5.29 -4.74
CA ASN A 312 -6.25 6.07 -5.04
C ASN A 312 -5.93 7.47 -5.59
N SER A 313 -5.14 8.24 -4.84
CA SER A 313 -4.91 9.66 -5.12
C SER A 313 -3.81 9.90 -6.16
N LEU A 314 -2.76 9.08 -6.17
CA LEU A 314 -1.60 9.23 -7.04
C LEU A 314 -1.92 8.94 -8.50
N ARG A 315 -2.81 7.97 -8.78
CA ARG A 315 -3.19 7.61 -10.15
C ARG A 315 -3.75 8.80 -10.97
N PRO A 316 -4.83 9.50 -10.57
CA PRO A 316 -5.35 10.62 -11.36
C PRO A 316 -4.35 11.77 -11.46
N ARG A 317 -3.50 11.99 -10.44
CA ARG A 317 -2.41 12.98 -10.46
C ARG A 317 -1.33 12.63 -11.49
N MET A 318 -0.98 11.35 -11.60
CA MET A 318 -0.05 10.85 -12.62
C MET A 318 -0.69 10.83 -14.02
N GLU A 319 -2.00 10.59 -14.15
CA GLU A 319 -2.74 10.71 -15.42
C GLU A 319 -2.86 12.19 -15.89
N GLU A 320 -3.09 13.14 -14.98
CA GLU A 320 -2.99 14.60 -15.21
C GLU A 320 -1.57 14.97 -15.71
N ARG A 321 -0.55 14.56 -14.96
CA ARG A 321 0.87 14.75 -15.25
C ARG A 321 1.23 14.25 -16.66
N LEU A 322 0.83 13.02 -17.00
CA LEU A 322 1.06 12.43 -18.31
C LEU A 322 0.40 13.25 -19.45
N ALA A 323 -0.79 13.79 -19.22
CA ALA A 323 -1.48 14.61 -20.22
C ALA A 323 -0.80 15.97 -20.46
N LEU A 324 -0.22 16.58 -19.42
CA LEU A 324 0.58 17.81 -19.54
C LEU A 324 1.92 17.54 -20.23
N CYS A 325 2.63 16.47 -19.85
CA CYS A 325 3.89 16.08 -20.47
C CYS A 325 3.74 15.61 -21.93
N ALA A 326 2.57 15.11 -22.33
CA ALA A 326 2.27 14.86 -23.74
C ALA A 326 2.17 16.17 -24.55
N LYS A 327 1.56 17.23 -23.99
CA LYS A 327 1.50 18.56 -24.63
C LYS A 327 2.86 19.22 -24.71
N SER A 328 3.69 19.12 -23.64
CA SER A 328 5.01 19.74 -23.61
C SER A 328 5.91 19.31 -24.77
N VAL A 329 5.83 18.04 -25.19
CA VAL A 329 6.61 17.53 -26.33
C VAL A 329 6.16 18.13 -27.66
N VAL A 330 4.87 18.44 -27.83
CA VAL A 330 4.33 19.09 -29.05
C VAL A 330 4.69 20.58 -29.06
N GLU A 331 4.59 21.26 -27.92
CA GLU A 331 4.73 22.71 -27.79
C GLU A 331 6.18 23.19 -27.60
N ALA A 332 7.10 22.31 -27.20
CA ALA A 332 8.55 22.58 -27.15
C ALA A 332 9.13 22.98 -28.53
N SER A 333 8.41 22.74 -29.63
CA SER A 333 8.73 23.26 -30.96
C SER A 333 8.54 24.79 -31.12
N LYS A 334 7.99 25.49 -30.10
CA LYS A 334 7.53 26.89 -30.22
C LYS A 334 7.88 27.83 -29.05
N ALA A 335 8.27 27.34 -27.87
CA ALA A 335 8.51 28.21 -26.71
C ALA A 335 9.65 27.71 -25.79
N SER A 336 10.39 28.65 -25.19
CA SER A 336 11.48 28.40 -24.23
C SER A 336 11.00 28.27 -22.78
N GLN A 337 9.76 27.82 -22.57
CA GLN A 337 9.11 27.75 -21.26
C GLN A 337 9.20 26.31 -20.72
N ALA A 338 9.41 26.15 -19.42
CA ALA A 338 9.67 24.87 -18.76
C ALA A 338 8.41 23.99 -18.61
N SER A 339 7.78 23.65 -19.73
CA SER A 339 6.67 22.71 -19.81
C SER A 339 7.10 21.32 -19.34
N CYS A 340 6.26 20.66 -18.53
CA CYS A 340 6.56 19.42 -17.80
C CYS A 340 7.84 19.50 -16.93
N PRO A 341 7.92 20.37 -15.89
CA PRO A 341 9.09 20.45 -15.00
C PRO A 341 9.32 19.12 -14.25
N PRO A 342 10.55 18.80 -13.81
CA PRO A 342 10.85 17.50 -13.20
C PRO A 342 10.25 17.33 -11.79
N VAL A 343 9.94 16.09 -11.42
CA VAL A 343 9.26 15.73 -10.16
C VAL A 343 9.85 14.43 -9.58
N GLY A 344 10.17 14.45 -8.29
CA GLY A 344 10.36 13.25 -7.48
C GLY A 344 9.06 12.89 -6.76
N TRP A 345 8.73 11.61 -6.67
CA TRP A 345 7.51 11.12 -6.05
C TRP A 345 7.89 10.12 -4.95
N THR A 346 7.57 10.43 -3.68
CA THR A 346 7.55 9.36 -2.68
C THR A 346 6.48 8.36 -3.08
N ILE A 347 6.79 7.07 -3.01
CA ILE A 347 5.83 5.96 -3.10
C ILE A 347 6.29 4.82 -2.18
N SER A 348 5.39 3.89 -1.87
CA SER A 348 5.68 2.81 -0.94
C SER A 348 6.41 1.68 -1.65
N ASN A 349 7.61 1.35 -1.18
CA ASN A 349 8.33 0.16 -1.66
C ASN A 349 7.52 -1.13 -1.42
N ARG A 350 6.66 -1.16 -0.39
CA ARG A 350 5.83 -2.33 -0.04
C ARG A 350 4.76 -2.64 -1.08
N LEU A 351 4.47 -1.73 -2.02
CA LEU A 351 3.73 -2.04 -3.24
C LEU A 351 4.37 -3.21 -4.03
N MET A 352 5.67 -3.49 -3.88
CA MET A 352 6.34 -4.60 -4.56
C MET A 352 5.80 -5.99 -4.18
N GLU A 353 5.22 -6.11 -2.99
CA GLU A 353 4.62 -7.33 -2.44
C GLU A 353 3.09 -7.27 -2.54
N PHE A 354 2.47 -6.18 -2.07
CA PHE A 354 1.02 -6.08 -1.92
C PHE A 354 0.29 -5.52 -3.15
N ALA A 355 0.99 -4.84 -4.05
CA ALA A 355 0.40 -4.04 -5.13
C ALA A 355 1.24 -4.02 -6.43
N PRO A 356 1.82 -5.15 -6.89
CA PRO A 356 2.89 -5.12 -7.90
C PRO A 356 2.44 -4.52 -9.25
N THR A 357 1.16 -4.62 -9.60
CA THR A 357 0.54 -3.93 -10.75
C THR A 357 0.59 -2.41 -10.64
N VAL A 358 0.32 -1.84 -9.47
CA VAL A 358 0.35 -0.39 -9.21
C VAL A 358 1.78 0.11 -9.39
N LEU A 359 2.75 -0.57 -8.77
CA LEU A 359 4.16 -0.23 -8.87
C LEU A 359 4.69 -0.30 -10.32
N ARG A 360 4.34 -1.37 -11.07
CA ARG A 360 4.67 -1.49 -12.50
C ARG A 360 4.08 -0.35 -13.34
N TRP A 361 2.83 0.04 -13.06
CA TRP A 361 2.17 1.13 -13.76
C TRP A 361 2.82 2.49 -13.48
N LEU A 362 3.19 2.75 -12.23
CA LEU A 362 3.91 3.97 -11.83
C LEU A 362 5.25 4.10 -12.56
N TYR A 363 6.04 3.02 -12.62
CA TYR A 363 7.30 3.01 -13.38
C TYR A 363 7.07 3.20 -14.88
N ALA A 364 6.06 2.55 -15.47
CA ALA A 364 5.69 2.77 -16.86
C ALA A 364 5.19 4.21 -17.15
N ALA A 365 4.58 4.88 -16.18
CA ALA A 365 4.20 6.29 -16.29
C ALA A 365 5.44 7.22 -16.26
N ALA A 366 6.39 6.99 -15.36
CA ALA A 366 7.63 7.79 -15.27
C ALA A 366 8.53 7.68 -16.52
N GLN A 367 8.54 6.52 -17.18
CA GLN A 367 9.20 6.36 -18.49
C GLN A 367 8.49 7.19 -19.58
N ARG A 368 7.15 7.27 -19.53
CA ARG A 368 6.33 8.01 -20.52
C ARG A 368 6.42 9.54 -20.41
N THR A 369 6.94 10.09 -19.32
CA THR A 369 7.31 11.53 -19.23
C THR A 369 8.76 11.81 -19.66
N GLY A 370 9.46 10.80 -20.20
CA GLY A 370 10.83 10.92 -20.67
C GLY A 370 11.89 10.93 -19.55
N GLY A 371 11.55 10.40 -18.37
CA GLY A 371 12.42 10.43 -17.19
C GLY A 371 12.42 11.75 -16.42
N ARG A 372 11.44 12.61 -16.67
CA ARG A 372 11.18 13.82 -15.87
C ARG A 372 10.48 13.50 -14.54
N ASP A 373 9.97 12.29 -14.39
CA ASP A 373 9.37 11.78 -13.17
C ASP A 373 10.22 10.62 -12.64
N SER A 374 10.38 10.55 -11.33
CA SER A 374 11.31 9.65 -10.65
C SER A 374 10.79 9.31 -9.25
N PHE A 375 11.14 8.15 -8.71
CA PHE A 375 10.62 7.64 -7.45
C PHE A 375 11.69 7.58 -6.35
N LEU A 376 11.27 7.83 -5.12
CA LEU A 376 12.05 7.56 -3.90
C LEU A 376 11.13 6.95 -2.84
N MET A 377 11.70 6.34 -1.81
CA MET A 377 10.90 5.77 -0.73
C MET A 377 10.31 6.88 0.16
N GLY A 378 9.08 6.68 0.62
CA GLY A 378 8.42 7.56 1.59
C GLY A 378 9.07 7.54 2.98
N PRO A 379 8.54 8.37 3.91
CA PRO A 379 8.77 8.25 5.35
C PRO A 379 8.72 6.79 5.85
N SER A 380 9.77 6.20 6.40
CA SER A 380 11.17 6.66 6.44
C SER A 380 12.10 5.54 5.98
N GLY A 381 11.95 5.16 4.71
CA GLY A 381 12.64 4.03 4.09
C GLY A 381 11.66 2.91 3.75
N TYR A 382 11.86 1.72 4.31
CA TYR A 382 11.03 0.53 4.04
C TYR A 382 9.55 0.62 4.50
N GLY A 383 9.22 1.63 5.31
CA GLY A 383 7.87 1.94 5.82
C GLY A 383 7.95 3.02 6.92
N PHE A 384 6.81 3.41 7.49
CA PHE A 384 6.76 4.60 8.35
C PHE A 384 7.01 4.30 9.82
N LEU A 385 8.09 4.91 10.34
CA LEU A 385 8.42 5.07 11.75
C LEU A 385 9.50 6.17 11.89
N HIS A 386 9.91 6.51 13.11
CA HIS A 386 11.03 7.43 13.41
C HIS A 386 12.37 6.67 13.49
N PRO A 387 13.28 6.75 12.49
CA PRO A 387 14.49 5.92 12.43
C PRO A 387 15.44 6.06 13.63
N SER A 388 15.55 7.25 14.22
CA SER A 388 16.40 7.50 15.39
C SER A 388 15.91 6.81 16.68
N SER A 389 14.62 6.47 16.77
CA SER A 389 14.00 5.79 17.91
C SER A 389 13.99 4.26 17.80
N ASN A 390 14.34 3.69 16.64
CA ASN A 390 14.08 2.27 16.34
C ASN A 390 15.11 1.31 16.96
N THR A 391 14.66 0.44 17.88
CA THR A 391 15.53 -0.57 18.52
C THR A 391 16.03 -1.67 17.58
N LYS A 392 15.38 -1.87 16.42
CA LYS A 392 15.79 -2.79 15.34
C LYS A 392 16.34 -2.03 14.12
N GLU A 393 17.02 -0.92 14.36
CA GLU A 393 17.68 -0.06 13.37
C GLU A 393 18.43 -0.81 12.25
N ALA A 394 19.21 -1.84 12.58
CA ALA A 394 19.99 -2.61 11.61
C ALA A 394 19.10 -3.43 10.64
N LEU A 395 17.97 -3.96 11.13
CA LEU A 395 16.98 -4.66 10.31
C LEU A 395 16.29 -3.68 9.36
N LEU A 396 15.84 -2.53 9.86
CA LEU A 396 15.23 -1.49 9.02
C LEU A 396 16.19 -0.96 7.94
N THR A 397 17.46 -0.75 8.29
CA THR A 397 18.50 -0.32 7.34
C THR A 397 18.66 -1.36 6.23
N ASN A 398 18.82 -2.64 6.59
CA ASN A 398 18.93 -3.75 5.63
C ASN A 398 17.71 -3.86 4.70
N LEU A 399 16.49 -3.81 5.27
CA LEU A 399 15.24 -3.86 4.51
C LEU A 399 15.10 -2.66 3.56
N THR A 400 15.50 -1.47 4.00
CA THR A 400 15.48 -0.24 3.19
C THR A 400 16.52 -0.29 2.05
N VAL A 401 17.74 -0.77 2.32
CA VAL A 401 18.77 -0.96 1.29
C VAL A 401 18.34 -1.99 0.24
N GLN A 402 17.80 -3.13 0.66
CA GLN A 402 17.27 -4.14 -0.26
C GLN A 402 16.09 -3.62 -1.11
N ALA A 403 15.24 -2.74 -0.55
CA ALA A 403 14.20 -2.08 -1.32
C ALA A 403 14.79 -1.09 -2.34
N ALA A 404 15.80 -0.31 -1.95
CA ALA A 404 16.53 0.61 -2.84
C ALA A 404 17.18 -0.13 -4.02
N GLU A 405 17.89 -1.23 -3.76
CA GLU A 405 18.55 -2.06 -4.78
C GLU A 405 17.54 -2.65 -5.79
N LYS A 406 16.46 -3.25 -5.27
CA LYS A 406 15.43 -3.90 -6.08
C LYS A 406 14.69 -2.87 -6.95
N LEU A 407 14.43 -1.66 -6.44
CA LEU A 407 13.61 -0.64 -7.11
C LEU A 407 14.41 0.51 -7.76
N ASP A 408 15.74 0.53 -7.70
CA ASP A 408 16.58 1.66 -8.15
C ASP A 408 16.21 2.99 -7.47
N MET A 409 15.80 2.91 -6.20
CA MET A 409 15.43 4.06 -5.36
C MET A 409 16.65 4.50 -4.54
N CYS A 410 17.53 5.30 -5.14
CA CYS A 410 18.77 5.78 -4.51
C CYS A 410 18.58 6.72 -3.29
N ALA A 411 17.34 6.93 -2.82
CA ALA A 411 16.99 7.88 -1.78
C ALA A 411 15.69 7.50 -1.05
N TYR A 412 15.49 8.12 0.11
CA TYR A 412 14.24 8.12 0.87
C TYR A 412 13.99 9.49 1.52
N VAL A 413 12.74 9.73 1.95
CA VAL A 413 12.40 10.87 2.80
C VAL A 413 12.58 10.47 4.27
N HIS A 414 13.44 11.19 4.99
CA HIS A 414 13.77 10.92 6.39
C HIS A 414 12.88 11.79 7.29
N TRP A 415 11.73 11.25 7.69
CA TRP A 415 10.88 11.80 8.75
C TRP A 415 11.29 11.16 10.08
N ASP A 416 11.62 11.98 11.06
CA ASP A 416 12.17 11.54 12.34
C ASP A 416 11.76 12.52 13.46
N ALA A 417 12.00 12.15 14.72
CA ALA A 417 11.64 12.96 15.86
C ALA A 417 12.36 14.32 15.85
N TYR A 418 11.59 15.41 15.92
CA TYR A 418 12.13 16.78 15.93
C TYR A 418 13.15 17.01 17.05
N ASN A 419 14.19 17.81 16.75
CA ASN A 419 15.26 18.19 17.68
C ASN A 419 16.27 17.08 18.06
N GLN A 420 16.39 16.00 17.25
CA GLN A 420 17.30 14.87 17.51
C GLN A 420 18.51 14.80 16.56
N GLU A 421 19.15 15.94 16.23
CA GLU A 421 20.18 16.07 15.18
C GLU A 421 21.22 14.95 15.16
N THR A 422 21.86 14.67 16.30
CA THR A 422 22.91 13.64 16.41
C THR A 422 22.39 12.23 16.15
N ALA A 423 21.15 11.93 16.57
CA ALA A 423 20.56 10.60 16.39
C ALA A 423 20.03 10.41 14.96
N MET A 424 19.52 11.48 14.35
CA MET A 424 19.18 11.54 12.91
C MET A 424 20.42 11.37 12.05
N GLU A 425 21.54 12.05 12.36
CA GLU A 425 22.81 11.86 11.66
C GLU A 425 23.32 10.41 11.81
N GLN A 426 23.25 9.83 13.02
CA GLN A 426 23.61 8.43 13.23
C GLN A 426 22.69 7.44 12.49
N ALA A 427 21.40 7.75 12.35
CA ALA A 427 20.47 6.97 11.55
C ALA A 427 20.79 7.06 10.04
N VAL A 428 21.16 8.24 9.54
CA VAL A 428 21.59 8.44 8.14
C VAL A 428 22.95 7.81 7.87
N ALA A 429 23.89 7.84 8.81
CA ALA A 429 25.25 7.29 8.66
C ALA A 429 25.27 5.77 8.37
N LYS A 430 24.26 5.03 8.84
CA LYS A 430 24.10 3.58 8.58
C LYS A 430 23.88 3.23 7.10
N TYR A 431 23.54 4.22 6.27
CA TYR A 431 23.38 4.08 4.83
C TYR A 431 24.66 4.36 4.02
N ALA A 432 25.77 4.72 4.66
CA ALA A 432 27.05 4.91 3.97
C ALA A 432 27.48 3.65 3.21
N HIS A 433 27.95 3.83 1.97
CA HIS A 433 28.41 2.77 1.07
C HIS A 433 27.33 1.73 0.69
N THR A 434 26.06 2.13 0.74
CA THR A 434 24.90 1.34 0.30
C THR A 434 24.26 1.91 -0.98
N ALA A 435 23.18 1.27 -1.45
CA ALA A 435 22.31 1.76 -2.51
C ALA A 435 21.66 3.14 -2.22
N ILE A 436 21.57 3.56 -0.94
CA ILE A 436 21.10 4.89 -0.57
C ILE A 436 22.25 5.90 -0.73
N ARG A 437 22.08 6.83 -1.67
CA ARG A 437 23.08 7.84 -2.04
C ARG A 437 22.68 9.26 -1.61
N GLY A 438 21.41 9.50 -1.28
CA GLY A 438 20.92 10.76 -0.75
C GLY A 438 19.67 10.66 0.13
N VAL A 439 19.45 11.66 0.98
CA VAL A 439 18.36 11.72 1.97
C VAL A 439 17.68 13.09 1.95
N PHE A 440 16.34 13.12 1.97
CA PHE A 440 15.54 14.34 2.02
C PHE A 440 14.84 14.47 3.37
N SER A 441 15.23 15.45 4.19
CA SER A 441 14.63 15.69 5.52
C SER A 441 13.65 16.87 5.49
N PRO A 442 12.35 16.62 5.76
CA PRO A 442 11.33 17.66 5.99
C PRO A 442 11.14 17.98 7.48
N VAL A 443 11.99 17.43 8.36
CA VAL A 443 11.99 17.71 9.81
C VAL A 443 13.20 18.58 10.19
N GLN A 444 13.16 19.16 11.39
CA GLN A 444 14.18 20.08 11.89
C GLN A 444 14.76 19.60 13.24
N PRO A 445 16.05 19.84 13.52
CA PRO A 445 17.04 20.56 12.71
C PRO A 445 17.48 19.80 11.44
N ALA A 446 18.17 20.51 10.55
CA ALA A 446 18.74 19.94 9.34
C ALA A 446 19.93 19.02 9.65
N VAL A 447 19.88 17.79 9.14
CA VAL A 447 21.03 16.87 9.12
C VAL A 447 22.18 17.50 8.33
N PRO A 448 23.47 17.29 8.68
CA PRO A 448 24.61 17.81 7.93
C PRO A 448 24.55 17.48 6.42
N PRO A 449 24.92 18.41 5.50
CA PRO A 449 24.76 18.23 4.05
C PRO A 449 25.49 17.02 3.43
N VAL A 450 26.49 16.48 4.13
CA VAL A 450 27.15 15.21 3.86
C VAL A 450 27.30 14.47 5.19
N VAL A 451 26.83 13.24 5.25
CA VAL A 451 26.96 12.35 6.41
C VAL A 451 27.91 11.20 6.07
N ALA A 452 28.76 10.83 7.04
CA ALA A 452 29.72 9.72 6.94
C ALA A 452 30.66 9.77 5.71
N ASN A 453 30.86 10.96 5.11
CA ASN A 453 31.58 11.17 3.85
C ASN A 453 31.04 10.36 2.65
N ASP A 454 29.73 10.05 2.62
CA ASP A 454 29.11 9.44 1.43
C ASP A 454 27.67 9.92 1.20
N VAL A 455 26.79 9.90 2.19
CA VAL A 455 25.36 10.21 1.97
C VAL A 455 25.16 11.73 1.93
N VAL A 456 24.68 12.28 0.82
CA VAL A 456 24.29 13.71 0.74
C VAL A 456 22.89 13.93 1.32
N THR A 457 22.67 15.04 2.01
CA THR A 457 21.36 15.34 2.62
C THR A 457 20.82 16.68 2.12
N PHE A 458 19.49 16.78 2.13
CA PHE A 458 18.76 17.97 1.69
C PHE A 458 17.69 18.34 2.72
N THR A 459 17.56 19.64 2.98
CA THR A 459 16.54 20.21 3.87
C THR A 459 15.35 20.72 3.08
N GLU A 460 14.13 20.52 3.60
CA GLU A 460 12.94 21.19 3.09
C GLU A 460 13.10 22.70 3.22
N THR A 461 12.93 23.45 2.12
CA THR A 461 12.93 24.91 2.16
C THR A 461 11.53 25.49 2.36
N LEU A 462 10.49 24.78 1.92
CA LEU A 462 9.09 25.16 2.04
C LEU A 462 8.19 23.94 1.83
N ARG A 463 7.17 23.78 2.68
CA ARG A 463 6.06 22.85 2.47
C ARG A 463 4.93 23.54 1.70
N TRP A 464 4.56 22.98 0.55
CA TRP A 464 3.54 23.54 -0.35
C TRP A 464 2.19 22.84 -0.12
N PHE A 465 1.27 23.55 0.55
CA PHE A 465 -0.11 23.16 0.77
C PHE A 465 -1.06 23.70 -0.31
N THR A 466 -2.22 23.07 -0.52
CA THR A 466 -3.24 23.44 -1.55
C THR A 466 -3.74 24.89 -1.50
N LYS A 467 -3.56 25.56 -0.37
CA LYS A 467 -3.88 26.99 -0.14
C LYS A 467 -2.77 27.97 -0.53
N SER A 468 -1.57 27.51 -0.86
CA SER A 468 -0.43 28.36 -1.25
C SER A 468 -0.44 28.58 -2.76
N ARG A 469 -0.42 29.86 -3.19
CA ARG A 469 -0.44 30.22 -4.62
C ARG A 469 0.90 29.87 -5.28
N PRO A 470 0.93 29.40 -6.54
CA PRO A 470 2.17 29.09 -7.26
C PRO A 470 3.20 30.21 -7.28
N ILE A 471 2.74 31.47 -7.39
CA ILE A 471 3.60 32.66 -7.40
C ILE A 471 4.29 32.92 -6.05
N ASP A 472 3.67 32.55 -4.92
CA ASP A 472 4.28 32.74 -3.60
C ASP A 472 5.39 31.70 -3.36
N VAL A 473 5.17 30.47 -3.82
CA VAL A 473 6.17 29.39 -3.82
C VAL A 473 7.36 29.77 -4.73
N ALA A 474 7.09 30.28 -5.94
CA ALA A 474 8.13 30.78 -6.84
C ALA A 474 8.89 31.96 -6.23
N ASN A 475 8.20 32.91 -5.56
CA ASN A 475 8.84 34.04 -4.89
C ASN A 475 9.75 33.60 -3.72
N HIS A 476 9.34 32.59 -2.95
CA HIS A 476 10.19 31.98 -1.92
C HIS A 476 11.47 31.41 -2.52
N VAL A 477 11.35 30.56 -3.55
CA VAL A 477 12.51 29.97 -4.25
C VAL A 477 13.42 31.03 -4.87
N ASN A 478 12.83 32.05 -5.49
CA ASN A 478 13.53 33.20 -6.09
C ASN A 478 14.26 34.08 -5.05
N GLY A 479 13.94 33.94 -3.76
CA GLY A 479 14.58 34.63 -2.63
C GLY A 479 15.69 33.82 -1.95
N LEU A 480 15.91 32.55 -2.34
CA LEU A 480 16.95 31.72 -1.74
C LEU A 480 18.36 32.19 -2.12
N LYS A 481 19.34 31.81 -1.28
CA LYS A 481 20.75 32.17 -1.47
C LYS A 481 21.35 31.41 -2.68
N PRO A 482 22.12 32.07 -3.56
CA PRO A 482 22.94 31.38 -4.56
C PRO A 482 23.89 30.35 -3.91
N GLY A 483 24.06 29.21 -4.58
CA GLY A 483 24.79 28.05 -4.08
C GLY A 483 23.97 27.09 -3.20
N SER A 484 22.67 27.36 -3.00
CA SER A 484 21.75 26.44 -2.33
C SER A 484 21.41 25.22 -3.19
N THR A 485 21.33 24.06 -2.52
CA THR A 485 20.86 22.77 -3.03
C THR A 485 19.80 22.26 -2.05
N VAL A 486 18.52 22.36 -2.40
CA VAL A 486 17.38 22.16 -1.48
C VAL A 486 16.22 21.42 -2.16
N PHE A 487 15.17 21.09 -1.42
CA PHE A 487 13.92 20.61 -2.01
C PHE A 487 12.67 21.36 -1.51
N LEU A 488 11.65 21.39 -2.37
CA LEU A 488 10.27 21.75 -2.04
C LEU A 488 9.50 20.45 -1.75
N TYR A 489 8.76 20.40 -0.64
CA TYR A 489 7.86 19.29 -0.35
C TYR A 489 6.42 19.72 -0.70
N LYS A 490 5.93 19.21 -1.83
CA LYS A 490 4.56 19.40 -2.33
C LYS A 490 3.65 18.37 -1.66
N ILE A 491 2.53 18.79 -1.08
CA ILE A 491 1.51 17.82 -0.67
C ILE A 491 0.94 17.09 -1.90
N HIS A 492 0.58 15.82 -1.77
CA HIS A 492 0.11 15.01 -2.90
C HIS A 492 -0.98 15.71 -3.74
N ASP A 493 -1.83 16.50 -3.08
CA ASP A 493 -3.00 17.16 -3.67
C ASP A 493 -2.78 18.49 -4.44
N ILE A 494 -1.55 19.01 -4.59
CA ILE A 494 -1.27 20.14 -5.51
C ILE A 494 -1.47 19.69 -6.97
N SER A 495 -2.12 20.51 -7.81
CA SER A 495 -2.30 20.23 -9.25
C SER A 495 -0.99 20.40 -10.02
N PHE A 496 -0.88 19.79 -11.21
CA PHE A 496 0.30 20.00 -12.06
C PHE A 496 0.24 21.29 -12.87
N ALA A 497 -0.96 21.85 -13.09
CA ALA A 497 -1.11 23.23 -13.58
C ALA A 497 -0.48 24.25 -12.61
N ASP A 498 -0.64 24.06 -11.29
CA ASP A 498 0.02 24.88 -10.26
C ASP A 498 1.55 24.72 -10.30
N VAL A 499 2.04 23.48 -10.49
CA VAL A 499 3.47 23.19 -10.61
C VAL A 499 4.10 23.85 -11.84
N GLU A 500 3.42 23.83 -13.00
CA GLU A 500 3.87 24.53 -14.20
C GLU A 500 3.81 26.06 -14.04
N ALA A 501 2.77 26.60 -13.39
CA ALA A 501 2.67 28.02 -13.08
C ALA A 501 3.77 28.52 -12.11
N MET A 502 4.16 27.68 -11.14
CA MET A 502 5.29 27.95 -10.24
C MET A 502 6.60 27.94 -11.02
N ALA A 503 6.85 26.89 -11.82
CA ALA A 503 8.06 26.77 -12.63
C ALA A 503 8.22 27.92 -13.64
N ALA A 504 7.12 28.39 -14.24
CA ALA A 504 7.10 29.54 -15.15
C ALA A 504 7.41 30.89 -14.48
N ALA A 505 7.29 30.98 -13.15
CA ALA A 505 7.58 32.20 -12.37
C ALA A 505 8.99 32.20 -11.73
N LEU A 506 9.82 31.18 -12.01
CA LEU A 506 11.20 31.13 -11.53
C LEU A 506 12.15 32.01 -12.35
N ARG A 507 13.13 32.62 -11.68
CA ARG A 507 14.19 33.42 -12.30
C ARG A 507 15.24 32.51 -12.96
N GLY A 508 15.92 32.99 -14.01
CA GLY A 508 16.97 32.24 -14.72
C GLY A 508 18.26 31.92 -13.95
N ASN A 509 18.33 32.23 -12.65
CA ASN A 509 19.34 31.70 -11.73
C ASN A 509 18.85 30.49 -10.92
N VAL A 510 17.57 30.14 -10.97
CA VAL A 510 17.01 28.90 -10.40
C VAL A 510 17.09 27.78 -11.44
N VAL A 511 17.40 26.57 -11.00
CA VAL A 511 17.44 25.35 -11.80
C VAL A 511 16.58 24.29 -11.10
N LEU A 512 15.46 23.91 -11.73
CA LEU A 512 14.68 22.75 -11.31
C LEU A 512 15.37 21.47 -11.80
N LEU A 513 15.56 20.51 -10.90
CA LEU A 513 16.14 19.20 -11.17
C LEU A 513 15.20 18.10 -10.69
N GLY A 514 15.33 16.91 -11.27
CA GLY A 514 14.83 15.70 -10.62
C GLY A 514 15.67 15.39 -9.38
N HIS A 515 15.12 14.59 -8.48
CA HIS A 515 15.76 14.35 -7.18
C HIS A 515 17.10 13.61 -7.32
N ARG A 516 17.21 12.70 -8.30
CA ARG A 516 18.42 11.92 -8.61
C ARG A 516 19.53 12.80 -9.20
N GLU A 517 19.18 13.75 -10.06
CA GLU A 517 20.10 14.72 -10.65
C GLU A 517 20.62 15.72 -9.59
N LEU A 518 19.76 16.13 -8.64
CA LEU A 518 20.16 16.95 -7.49
C LEU A 518 21.14 16.20 -6.57
N ILE A 519 20.88 14.92 -6.26
CA ILE A 519 21.84 14.06 -5.54
C ILE A 519 23.16 14.01 -6.31
N SER A 520 23.14 13.69 -7.60
CA SER A 520 24.34 13.53 -8.43
C SER A 520 25.24 14.76 -8.46
N MET A 521 24.67 15.92 -8.81
CA MET A 521 25.40 17.19 -8.82
C MET A 521 25.98 17.51 -7.44
N THR A 522 25.27 17.18 -6.37
CA THR A 522 25.68 17.46 -4.98
C THR A 522 26.81 16.53 -4.54
N ARG A 523 26.78 15.24 -4.91
CA ARG A 523 27.88 14.30 -4.65
C ARG A 523 29.18 14.73 -5.34
N VAL A 524 29.10 15.16 -6.61
CA VAL A 524 30.26 15.71 -7.35
C VAL A 524 30.73 17.04 -6.73
N ARG A 525 29.82 17.93 -6.31
CA ARG A 525 30.15 19.20 -5.61
C ARG A 525 30.98 18.97 -4.34
N TYR A 526 30.69 17.90 -3.59
CA TYR A 526 31.43 17.54 -2.38
C TYR A 526 32.61 16.59 -2.62
N GLY A 527 32.92 16.24 -3.88
CA GLY A 527 34.05 15.38 -4.24
C GLY A 527 33.86 13.89 -3.90
N LEU A 528 32.62 13.45 -3.72
CA LEU A 528 32.27 12.07 -3.33
C LEU A 528 32.25 11.13 -4.54
N ASP A 529 31.85 11.64 -5.71
CA ASP A 529 31.85 10.95 -7.00
C ASP A 529 32.68 11.75 -8.03
N PRO A 530 33.36 11.10 -8.99
CA PRO A 530 34.24 11.78 -9.96
C PRO A 530 33.48 12.45 -11.13
N ASP A 531 32.28 12.00 -11.45
CA ASP A 531 31.42 12.56 -12.50
C ASP A 531 29.94 12.34 -12.18
N ALA A 532 29.06 13.17 -12.74
CA ALA A 532 27.62 13.17 -12.46
C ALA A 532 26.83 12.07 -13.20
N SER A 533 27.46 11.27 -14.08
CA SER A 533 26.82 10.14 -14.74
C SER A 533 26.78 8.84 -13.89
N THR A 534 27.50 8.78 -12.76
CA THR A 534 27.74 7.52 -12.03
C THR A 534 26.62 7.06 -11.09
N LEU A 535 25.45 7.70 -11.12
CA LEU A 535 24.32 7.35 -10.26
C LEU A 535 23.46 6.22 -10.86
N VAL A 536 24.04 5.02 -10.80
CA VAL A 536 23.36 3.74 -11.02
C VAL A 536 23.30 3.00 -9.69
N VAL A 537 22.11 2.50 -9.33
CA VAL A 537 21.87 1.57 -8.21
C VAL A 537 21.87 0.14 -8.76
#